data_AF-A0A925FK89-F1
#
_entry.id   AF-A0A925FK89-F1
#
_cell.length_a   1.000
_cell.length_b   1.000
_cell.length_c   1.000
_cell.angle_alpha   90.00
_cell.angle_beta   90.00
_cell.angle_gamma   90.00
#
_symmetry.space_group_name_H-M   'P 1'
#
loop_
_entity.id
_entity.type
_entity.pdbx_description
1 polymer ?
#
loop_
_entity_poly.entity_id
_entity_poly.type
_entity_poly.pdbx_seq_one_letter_code
_entity_poly.pdbx_strand_id
1 'polypeptide(L)'
;ARDLPPIDAVLLSHDHHADNLDDAGRAILPSVGTVVTTRAGARRLGGNSRGLLPWEEVRLEKAGYPAIVVRATPCRHGPPASRWVVGDVIGFALTWDGQRHGTFWITGDTVFYEGVREVSRRLKVGTMLLHMGGVRFPVTGPLRYTMTATDAVRTCELVRPHLAIPIHYEGWGHFQESQSTIESAFARASGEVRARLRWVPLGSAVGIPT
;
A
#
# COMPACT_ATOMS: atom_id res chain seq x y z
N ALA A 1 14.02 -15.15 4.00
CA ALA A 1 13.48 -16.11 3.00
C ALA A 1 13.04 -17.44 3.64
N ARG A 2 13.87 -18.09 4.46
CA ARG A 2 13.61 -19.46 4.96
C ARG A 2 12.37 -19.59 5.86
N ASP A 3 11.92 -18.51 6.49
CA ASP A 3 10.77 -18.52 7.40
C ASP A 3 9.44 -18.07 6.75
N LEU A 4 9.46 -17.74 5.45
CA LEU A 4 8.24 -17.40 4.73
C LEU A 4 7.58 -18.68 4.18
N PRO A 5 6.23 -18.78 4.24
CA PRO A 5 5.53 -19.86 3.56
C PRO A 5 5.71 -19.74 2.04
N PRO A 6 5.37 -20.80 1.26
CA PRO A 6 5.34 -20.71 -0.20
C PRO A 6 4.53 -19.49 -0.67
N ILE A 7 5.11 -18.70 -1.59
CA ILE A 7 4.52 -17.46 -2.09
C ILE A 7 4.08 -17.67 -3.55
N ASP A 8 2.78 -17.65 -3.78
CA ASP A 8 2.21 -17.80 -5.13
C ASP A 8 2.29 -16.50 -5.94
N ALA A 9 2.09 -15.36 -5.27
CA ALA A 9 2.11 -14.04 -5.90
C ALA A 9 2.69 -12.97 -4.98
N VAL A 10 3.35 -11.98 -5.59
CA VAL A 10 3.87 -10.78 -4.93
C VAL A 10 3.18 -9.55 -5.53
N LEU A 11 2.72 -8.65 -4.66
CA LEU A 11 2.22 -7.33 -5.05
C LEU A 11 3.28 -6.29 -4.71
N LEU A 12 4.00 -5.82 -5.72
CA LEU A 12 5.14 -4.93 -5.58
C LEU A 12 4.77 -3.52 -6.05
N SER A 13 4.49 -2.62 -5.11
CA SER A 13 4.02 -1.25 -5.40
C SER A 13 5.00 -0.48 -6.29
N HIS A 14 6.31 -0.66 -6.06
CA HIS A 14 7.42 -0.13 -6.85
C HIS A 14 8.74 -0.84 -6.49
N ASP A 15 9.79 -0.70 -7.31
CA ASP A 15 11.08 -1.41 -7.13
C ASP A 15 12.28 -0.48 -6.90
N HIS A 16 12.04 0.82 -6.67
CA HIS A 16 13.09 1.84 -6.58
C HIS A 16 13.71 1.95 -5.18
N HIS A 17 12.96 1.64 -4.11
CA HIS A 17 13.40 1.87 -2.74
C HIS A 17 13.52 0.57 -1.95
N ALA A 18 14.56 0.45 -1.13
CA ALA A 18 14.90 -0.77 -0.39
C ALA A 18 13.88 -1.13 0.69
N ASP A 19 13.15 -0.15 1.21
CA ASP A 19 12.04 -0.34 2.14
C ASP A 19 10.84 -1.05 1.50
N ASN A 20 10.73 -1.06 0.18
CA ASN A 20 9.71 -1.81 -0.55
C ASN A 20 10.27 -3.03 -1.30
N LEU A 21 11.53 -2.98 -1.76
CA LEU A 21 12.24 -4.13 -2.34
C LEU A 21 13.74 -4.07 -2.06
N ASP A 22 14.16 -4.71 -0.97
CA ASP A 22 15.57 -4.93 -0.64
C ASP A 22 16.19 -6.08 -1.47
N ASP A 23 17.49 -6.29 -1.30
CA ASP A 23 18.23 -7.33 -2.03
C ASP A 23 17.70 -8.74 -1.73
N ALA A 24 17.30 -9.00 -0.49
CA ALA A 24 16.77 -10.29 -0.07
C ALA A 24 15.40 -10.58 -0.69
N GLY A 25 14.49 -9.59 -0.70
CA GLY A 25 13.20 -9.68 -1.37
C GLY A 25 13.35 -9.84 -2.88
N ARG A 26 14.27 -9.08 -3.49
CA ARG A 26 14.59 -9.17 -4.92
C ARG A 26 15.08 -10.57 -5.31
N ALA A 27 15.89 -11.20 -4.47
CA ALA A 27 16.40 -12.56 -4.69
C ALA A 27 15.29 -13.64 -4.67
N ILE A 28 14.13 -13.37 -4.05
CA ILE A 28 13.00 -14.31 -3.98
C ILE A 28 12.08 -14.18 -5.20
N LEU A 29 12.01 -13.01 -5.86
CA LEU A 29 11.05 -12.79 -6.97
C LEU A 29 11.11 -13.85 -8.10
N PRO A 30 12.27 -14.40 -8.49
CA PRO A 30 12.30 -15.46 -9.51
C PRO A 30 11.64 -16.78 -9.10
N SER A 31 11.45 -17.04 -7.80
CA SER A 31 10.84 -18.28 -7.30
C SER A 31 9.34 -18.20 -7.06
N VAL A 32 8.73 -17.00 -7.16
CA VAL A 32 7.28 -16.84 -6.99
C VAL A 32 6.52 -17.08 -8.29
N GLY A 33 5.24 -17.42 -8.23
CA GLY A 33 4.44 -17.69 -9.42
C GLY A 33 4.21 -16.44 -10.29
N THR A 34 3.90 -15.29 -9.69
CA THR A 34 3.68 -14.02 -10.40
C THR A 34 4.05 -12.81 -9.55
N VAL A 35 4.70 -11.82 -10.15
CA VAL A 35 4.93 -10.51 -9.52
C VAL A 35 4.05 -9.48 -10.20
N VAL A 36 3.12 -8.84 -9.48
CA VAL A 36 2.30 -7.73 -10.01
C VAL A 36 2.93 -6.42 -9.58
N THR A 37 3.24 -5.54 -10.53
CA THR A 37 3.94 -4.28 -10.25
C THR A 37 3.62 -3.20 -11.28
N THR A 38 4.33 -2.07 -11.27
CA THR A 38 4.21 -1.02 -12.29
C THR A 38 4.73 -1.52 -13.64
N ARG A 39 4.27 -0.95 -14.75
CA ARG A 39 4.85 -1.27 -16.09
C ARG A 39 6.36 -1.01 -16.17
N ALA A 40 6.85 0.04 -15.50
CA ALA A 40 8.28 0.33 -15.44
C ALA A 40 9.04 -0.75 -14.65
N GLY A 41 8.53 -1.13 -13.48
CA GLY A 41 9.11 -2.20 -12.66
C GLY A 41 9.12 -3.55 -13.40
N ALA A 42 8.01 -3.92 -14.05
CA ALA A 42 7.93 -5.16 -14.82
C ALA A 42 8.96 -5.23 -15.96
N ARG A 43 9.24 -4.12 -16.64
CA ARG A 43 10.30 -4.05 -17.66
C ARG A 43 11.70 -4.24 -17.08
N ARG A 44 11.96 -3.72 -15.87
CA ARG A 44 13.26 -3.89 -15.20
C ARG A 44 13.45 -5.28 -14.60
N LEU A 45 12.39 -5.84 -14.03
CA LEU A 45 12.41 -7.14 -13.35
C LEU A 45 12.35 -8.32 -14.35
N GLY A 46 11.59 -8.16 -15.44
CA GLY A 46 11.37 -9.22 -16.43
C GLY A 46 10.70 -10.46 -15.85
N GLY A 47 10.89 -11.60 -16.51
CA GLY A 47 10.47 -12.92 -16.03
C GLY A 47 8.97 -13.04 -15.79
N ASN A 48 8.61 -13.40 -14.57
CA ASN A 48 7.23 -13.61 -14.08
C ASN A 48 6.48 -12.31 -13.71
N SER A 49 7.01 -11.15 -14.08
CA SER A 49 6.45 -9.84 -13.71
C SER A 49 5.34 -9.39 -14.66
N ARG A 50 4.24 -8.90 -14.09
CA ARG A 50 3.08 -8.32 -14.78
C ARG A 50 2.96 -6.85 -14.39
N GLY A 51 3.14 -5.98 -15.37
CA GLY A 51 3.09 -4.53 -15.18
C GLY A 51 1.68 -3.98 -15.40
N LEU A 52 1.16 -3.22 -14.44
CA LEU A 52 -0.15 -2.56 -14.51
C LEU A 52 -0.01 -1.04 -14.54
N LEU A 53 -0.92 -0.38 -15.26
CA LEU A 53 -1.28 1.02 -15.08
C LEU A 53 -2.43 1.16 -14.08
N PRO A 54 -2.63 2.34 -13.47
CA PRO A 54 -3.81 2.58 -12.64
C PRO A 54 -5.11 2.17 -13.34
N TRP A 55 -5.97 1.49 -12.59
CA TRP A 55 -7.24 0.91 -13.02
C TRP A 55 -7.17 -0.33 -13.91
N GLU A 56 -5.97 -0.74 -14.36
CA GLU A 56 -5.78 -2.06 -14.96
C GLU A 56 -5.83 -3.15 -13.91
N GLU A 57 -6.19 -4.35 -14.35
CA GLU A 57 -6.40 -5.49 -13.47
C GLU A 57 -5.67 -6.72 -13.96
N VAL A 58 -5.35 -7.59 -13.01
CA VAL A 58 -4.95 -8.96 -13.27
C VAL A 58 -5.74 -9.89 -12.35
N ARG A 59 -6.14 -11.03 -12.90
CA ARG A 59 -6.76 -12.10 -12.12
C ARG A 59 -5.69 -13.10 -11.71
N LEU A 60 -5.62 -13.40 -10.42
CA LEU A 60 -4.78 -14.43 -9.84
C LEU A 60 -5.64 -15.64 -9.49
N GLU A 61 -5.24 -16.82 -9.97
CA GLU A 61 -5.97 -18.06 -9.81
C GLU A 61 -5.05 -19.16 -9.28
N LYS A 62 -5.58 -19.97 -8.37
CA LYS A 62 -4.90 -21.15 -7.84
C LYS A 62 -5.96 -22.21 -7.54
N ALA A 63 -5.71 -23.45 -7.96
CA ALA A 63 -6.63 -24.55 -7.72
C ALA A 63 -6.95 -24.70 -6.23
N GLY A 64 -8.23 -24.79 -5.89
CA GLY A 64 -8.71 -24.89 -4.51
C GLY A 64 -8.88 -23.55 -3.77
N TYR A 65 -8.60 -22.41 -4.41
CA TYR A 65 -8.75 -21.09 -3.80
C TYR A 65 -9.68 -20.20 -4.64
N PRO A 66 -10.47 -19.28 -4.02
CA PRO A 66 -11.16 -18.24 -4.74
C PRO A 66 -10.17 -17.38 -5.53
N ALA A 67 -10.53 -17.02 -6.75
CA ALA A 67 -9.71 -16.12 -7.54
C ALA A 67 -9.68 -14.72 -6.93
N ILE A 68 -8.52 -14.09 -7.00
CA ILE A 68 -8.32 -12.72 -6.53
C ILE A 68 -8.15 -11.83 -7.74
N VAL A 69 -9.02 -10.83 -7.89
CA VAL A 69 -8.82 -9.74 -8.84
C VAL A 69 -8.00 -8.67 -8.17
N VAL A 70 -6.85 -8.36 -8.77
CA VAL A 70 -5.91 -7.34 -8.35
C VAL A 70 -6.04 -6.16 -9.29
N ARG A 71 -6.56 -5.04 -8.79
CA ARG A 71 -6.65 -3.78 -9.52
C ARG A 71 -5.57 -2.83 -9.06
N ALA A 72 -4.77 -2.30 -9.98
CA ALA A 72 -3.81 -1.26 -9.64
C ALA A 72 -4.56 0.05 -9.31
N THR A 73 -4.22 0.72 -8.21
CA THR A 73 -4.77 2.03 -7.86
C THR A 73 -3.74 3.13 -8.09
N PRO A 74 -4.17 4.35 -8.45
CA PRO A 74 -3.25 5.45 -8.69
C PRO A 74 -2.54 5.87 -7.40
N CYS A 75 -1.22 6.07 -7.48
CA CYS A 75 -0.40 6.65 -6.41
C CYS A 75 0.36 7.86 -6.91
N ARG A 76 0.71 8.75 -5.98
CA ARG A 76 1.67 9.82 -6.22
C ARG A 76 2.64 9.90 -5.06
N HIS A 77 3.85 9.40 -5.25
CA HIS A 77 4.89 9.38 -4.24
C HIS A 77 5.62 10.73 -4.20
N GLY A 78 4.98 11.75 -3.63
CA GLY A 78 5.54 13.11 -3.55
C GLY A 78 4.71 14.23 -4.18
N PRO A 79 5.20 15.47 -4.12
CA PRO A 79 4.56 16.63 -4.75
C PRO A 79 4.60 16.53 -6.29
N PRO A 80 3.78 17.32 -7.01
CA PRO A 80 3.87 17.42 -8.46
C PRO A 80 5.31 17.67 -8.93
N ALA A 81 5.70 17.06 -10.07
CA ALA A 81 7.04 17.14 -10.67
C ALA A 81 8.20 16.50 -9.88
N SER A 82 7.96 15.73 -8.81
CA SER A 82 9.01 14.99 -8.07
C SER A 82 9.25 13.56 -8.55
N ARG A 83 8.56 13.10 -9.60
CA ARG A 83 8.57 11.70 -10.08
C ARG A 83 9.97 11.16 -10.41
N TRP A 84 10.91 12.01 -10.80
CA TRP A 84 12.30 11.60 -11.10
C TRP A 84 13.07 11.15 -9.85
N VAL A 85 12.64 11.52 -8.64
CA VAL A 85 13.26 11.12 -7.37
C VAL A 85 12.82 9.73 -6.94
N VAL A 86 11.55 9.40 -7.22
CA VAL A 86 10.84 8.28 -6.58
C VAL A 86 10.35 7.19 -7.54
N GLY A 87 10.32 7.50 -8.83
CA GLY A 87 9.82 6.61 -9.86
C GLY A 87 8.30 6.38 -9.82
N ASP A 88 7.87 5.36 -10.57
CA ASP A 88 6.46 4.94 -10.63
C ASP A 88 6.08 4.12 -9.41
N VAL A 89 4.90 4.41 -8.86
CA VAL A 89 4.27 3.70 -7.75
C VAL A 89 2.81 3.42 -8.08
N ILE A 90 2.31 2.26 -7.69
CA ILE A 90 0.89 1.91 -7.68
C ILE A 90 0.49 1.32 -6.33
N GLY A 91 -0.79 1.44 -5.99
CA GLY A 91 -1.42 0.68 -4.91
C GLY A 91 -2.19 -0.50 -5.49
N PHE A 92 -2.83 -1.29 -4.62
CA PHE A 92 -3.57 -2.48 -5.04
C PHE A 92 -4.92 -2.57 -4.34
N ALA A 93 -5.97 -2.74 -5.13
CA ALA A 93 -7.32 -3.04 -4.68
C ALA A 93 -7.60 -4.52 -4.97
N LEU A 94 -7.89 -5.30 -3.92
CA LEU A 94 -8.12 -6.74 -3.99
C LEU A 94 -9.59 -7.08 -3.75
N THR A 95 -10.16 -7.87 -4.65
CA THR A 95 -11.51 -8.41 -4.53
C THR A 95 -11.52 -9.90 -4.84
N TRP A 96 -12.37 -10.65 -4.14
CA TRP A 96 -12.59 -12.09 -4.36
C TRP A 96 -14.03 -12.47 -4.00
N ASP A 97 -14.47 -13.65 -4.44
CA ASP A 97 -15.82 -14.14 -4.16
C ASP A 97 -16.01 -14.43 -2.67
N GLY A 98 -17.13 -13.98 -2.12
CA GLY A 98 -17.42 -14.07 -0.68
C GLY A 98 -16.88 -12.90 0.15
N GLN A 99 -16.14 -11.96 -0.46
CA GLN A 99 -15.63 -10.78 0.23
C GLN A 99 -16.78 -9.91 0.77
N ARG A 100 -16.70 -9.54 2.05
CA ARG A 100 -17.62 -8.67 2.77
C ARG A 100 -17.02 -7.29 2.99
N HIS A 101 -17.89 -6.31 3.23
CA HIS A 101 -17.57 -4.92 3.56
C HIS A 101 -16.88 -4.10 2.46
N GLY A 102 -16.30 -4.73 1.43
CA GLY A 102 -15.76 -4.09 0.24
C GLY A 102 -14.33 -4.53 -0.05
N THR A 103 -13.69 -3.83 -0.97
CA THR A 103 -12.33 -4.10 -1.44
C THR A 103 -11.31 -3.98 -0.31
N PHE A 104 -10.29 -4.86 -0.32
CA PHE A 104 -9.09 -4.69 0.48
C PHE A 104 -8.12 -3.78 -0.28
N TRP A 105 -7.83 -2.60 0.25
CA TRP A 105 -7.01 -1.61 -0.44
C TRP A 105 -5.65 -1.43 0.23
N ILE A 106 -4.59 -1.66 -0.53
CA ILE A 106 -3.21 -1.36 -0.19
C ILE A 106 -2.87 -0.03 -0.87
N THR A 107 -2.71 1.04 -0.08
CA THR A 107 -2.60 2.40 -0.66
C THR A 107 -1.36 2.59 -1.53
N GLY A 108 -0.30 1.83 -1.27
CA GLY A 108 1.05 2.12 -1.75
C GLY A 108 1.60 3.44 -1.21
N ASP A 109 2.83 3.76 -1.58
CA ASP A 109 3.49 5.00 -1.19
C ASP A 109 2.90 6.18 -1.95
N THR A 110 1.98 6.88 -1.29
CA THR A 110 1.29 8.01 -1.90
C THR A 110 1.11 9.13 -0.90
N VAL A 111 1.14 10.37 -1.39
CA VAL A 111 0.60 11.52 -0.65
C VAL A 111 -0.92 11.57 -0.81
N PHE A 112 -1.60 12.36 0.02
CA PHE A 112 -3.02 12.65 -0.19
C PHE A 112 -3.22 13.57 -1.40
N TYR A 113 -3.94 13.10 -2.42
CA TYR A 113 -4.21 13.84 -3.66
C TYR A 113 -5.49 13.36 -4.36
N GLU A 114 -5.76 13.87 -5.56
CA GLU A 114 -6.97 13.51 -6.32
C GLU A 114 -7.11 12.01 -6.61
N GLY A 115 -6.02 11.26 -6.81
CA GLY A 115 -6.11 9.80 -7.04
C GLY A 115 -6.67 9.04 -5.83
N VAL A 116 -6.36 9.47 -4.61
CA VAL A 116 -6.96 8.92 -3.38
C VAL A 116 -8.47 9.21 -3.33
N ARG A 117 -8.88 10.41 -3.76
CA ARG A 117 -10.30 10.76 -3.87
C ARG A 117 -11.01 9.98 -4.96
N GLU A 118 -10.34 9.73 -6.07
CA GLU A 118 -10.83 8.90 -7.15
C GLU A 118 -11.08 7.47 -6.67
N VAL A 119 -10.14 6.89 -5.90
CA VAL A 119 -10.34 5.59 -5.25
C VAL A 119 -11.58 5.58 -4.37
N SER A 120 -11.77 6.58 -3.50
CA SER A 120 -12.97 6.64 -2.64
C SER A 120 -14.29 6.77 -3.41
N ARG A 121 -14.27 7.34 -4.62
CA ARG A 121 -15.47 7.47 -5.47
C ARG A 121 -15.76 6.22 -6.26
N ARG A 122 -14.73 5.49 -6.71
CA ARG A 122 -14.87 4.31 -7.57
C ARG A 122 -15.02 3.02 -6.77
N LEU A 123 -14.42 2.93 -5.59
CA LEU A 123 -14.33 1.70 -4.81
C LEU A 123 -14.97 1.88 -3.43
N LYS A 124 -15.80 0.91 -3.05
CA LYS A 124 -16.18 0.72 -1.65
C LYS A 124 -15.06 -0.05 -0.96
N VAL A 125 -14.30 0.63 -0.11
CA VAL A 125 -13.16 0.02 0.61
C VAL A 125 -13.66 -0.56 1.93
N GLY A 126 -13.44 -1.86 2.13
CA GLY A 126 -13.74 -2.55 3.38
C GLY A 126 -12.57 -2.45 4.35
N THR A 127 -11.39 -2.90 3.93
CA THR A 127 -10.16 -2.85 4.73
C THR A 127 -9.09 -2.05 3.97
N MET A 128 -8.30 -1.24 4.68
CA MET A 128 -7.25 -0.41 4.11
C MET A 128 -5.92 -0.63 4.82
N LEU A 129 -4.87 -1.04 4.10
CA LEU A 129 -3.47 -0.93 4.54
C LEU A 129 -2.94 0.44 4.14
N LEU A 130 -2.73 1.29 5.13
CA LEU A 130 -2.46 2.72 4.96
C LEU A 130 -0.97 2.99 5.13
N HIS A 131 -0.28 3.34 4.04
CA HIS A 131 1.13 3.74 4.08
C HIS A 131 1.25 5.17 4.60
N MET A 132 2.06 5.35 5.65
CA MET A 132 2.19 6.62 6.36
C MET A 132 3.66 7.04 6.49
N GLY A 133 4.05 7.61 7.63
CA GLY A 133 5.44 7.93 7.99
C GLY A 133 5.93 9.28 7.47
N GLY A 134 5.17 9.96 6.62
CA GLY A 134 5.51 11.29 6.09
C GLY A 134 6.94 11.37 5.54
N VAL A 135 7.35 10.39 4.74
CA VAL A 135 8.74 10.22 4.28
C VAL A 135 9.30 11.52 3.72
N ARG A 136 10.56 11.82 4.09
CA ARG A 136 11.35 12.92 3.56
C ARG A 136 12.68 12.41 3.02
N PHE A 137 13.11 12.96 1.89
CA PHE A 137 14.46 12.78 1.39
C PHE A 137 15.29 14.04 1.66
N PRO A 138 16.48 13.94 2.29
CA PRO A 138 17.30 15.11 2.66
C PRO A 138 17.54 16.08 1.50
N VAL A 139 17.76 15.53 0.30
CA VAL A 139 18.04 16.29 -0.94
C VAL A 139 16.86 17.14 -1.43
N THR A 140 15.66 16.95 -0.89
CA THR A 140 14.44 17.63 -1.34
C THR A 140 13.79 18.51 -0.26
N GLY A 141 14.48 18.73 0.86
CA GLY A 141 14.02 19.62 1.92
C GLY A 141 12.74 19.14 2.62
N PRO A 142 11.73 20.00 2.84
CA PRO A 142 10.56 19.67 3.68
C PRO A 142 9.50 18.79 2.99
N LEU A 143 9.70 18.47 1.70
CA LEU A 143 8.73 17.77 0.85
C LEU A 143 8.43 16.36 1.40
N ARG A 144 7.14 16.03 1.43
CA ARG A 144 6.64 14.73 1.89
C ARG A 144 6.36 13.83 0.70
N TYR A 145 6.71 12.56 0.83
CA TYR A 145 6.57 11.56 -0.23
C TYR A 145 5.49 10.52 0.05
N THR A 146 5.08 10.38 1.30
CA THR A 146 3.93 9.57 1.72
C THR A 146 2.96 10.39 2.57
N MET A 147 1.80 9.83 2.89
CA MET A 147 0.83 10.47 3.78
C MET A 147 1.44 10.75 5.15
N THR A 148 1.12 11.93 5.67
CA THR A 148 1.32 12.23 7.10
C THR A 148 0.20 11.64 7.96
N ALA A 149 0.33 11.69 9.29
CA ALA A 149 -0.71 11.32 10.23
C ALA A 149 -2.02 12.10 10.00
N THR A 150 -1.91 13.38 9.68
CA THR A 150 -3.06 14.23 9.32
C THR A 150 -3.70 13.79 8.01
N ASP A 151 -2.90 13.45 7.00
CA ASP A 151 -3.40 12.95 5.72
C ASP A 151 -4.10 11.59 5.86
N ALA A 152 -3.60 10.73 6.75
CA ALA A 152 -4.19 9.44 7.07
C ALA A 152 -5.58 9.59 7.71
N VAL A 153 -5.72 10.48 8.70
CA VAL A 153 -7.04 10.80 9.29
C VAL A 153 -8.01 11.27 8.21
N ARG A 154 -7.57 12.21 7.36
CA ARG A 154 -8.38 12.73 6.24
C ARG A 154 -8.77 11.63 5.24
N THR A 155 -7.86 10.69 4.98
CA THR A 155 -8.13 9.55 4.10
C THR A 155 -9.19 8.63 4.71
N CYS A 156 -9.09 8.34 6.01
CA CYS A 156 -10.09 7.54 6.72
C CYS A 156 -11.47 8.23 6.78
N GLU A 157 -11.53 9.55 6.89
CA GLU A 157 -12.78 10.33 6.81
C GLU A 157 -13.41 10.26 5.42
N LEU A 158 -12.59 10.32 4.38
CA LEU A 158 -13.04 10.29 3.00
C LEU A 158 -13.51 8.89 2.57
N VAL A 159 -12.67 7.89 2.82
CA VAL A 159 -12.85 6.51 2.36
C VAL A 159 -13.85 5.76 3.24
N ARG A 160 -13.91 6.09 4.54
CA ARG A 160 -14.75 5.43 5.56
C ARG A 160 -14.63 3.90 5.53
N PRO A 161 -13.40 3.34 5.61
CA PRO A 161 -13.24 1.89 5.61
C PRO A 161 -13.84 1.30 6.90
N HIS A 162 -14.16 0.01 6.87
CA HIS A 162 -14.52 -0.70 8.10
C HIS A 162 -13.29 -0.93 9.00
N LEU A 163 -12.11 -1.13 8.39
CA LEU A 163 -10.84 -1.31 9.09
C LEU A 163 -9.71 -0.56 8.38
N ALA A 164 -8.89 0.18 9.12
CA ALA A 164 -7.65 0.79 8.64
C ALA A 164 -6.47 0.30 9.49
N ILE A 165 -5.44 -0.22 8.83
CA ILE A 165 -4.21 -0.70 9.47
C ILE A 165 -3.07 0.20 9.01
N PRO A 166 -2.44 0.98 9.91
CA PRO A 166 -1.30 1.81 9.57
C PRO A 166 -0.06 0.94 9.35
N ILE A 167 0.71 1.27 8.32
CA ILE A 167 2.02 0.68 8.02
C ILE A 167 2.99 1.78 7.57
N HIS A 168 4.25 1.42 7.30
CA HIS A 168 5.21 2.33 6.68
C HIS A 168 5.51 3.59 7.54
N TYR A 169 5.62 3.41 8.86
CA TYR A 169 5.96 4.47 9.82
C TYR A 169 7.12 4.10 10.76
N GLU A 170 7.61 2.85 10.71
CA GLU A 170 8.71 2.34 11.54
C GLU A 170 9.60 1.38 10.75
N GLY A 171 10.87 1.24 11.16
CA GLY A 171 11.85 0.32 10.55
C GLY A 171 12.95 0.98 9.69
N TRP A 172 12.72 2.19 9.17
CA TRP A 172 13.68 2.91 8.32
C TRP A 172 13.90 4.35 8.77
N GLY A 173 15.14 4.83 8.62
CA GLY A 173 15.57 6.15 9.15
C GLY A 173 14.96 7.38 8.47
N HIS A 174 14.29 7.20 7.33
CA HIS A 174 13.67 8.31 6.58
C HIS A 174 12.23 8.61 7.03
N PHE A 175 11.62 7.79 7.90
CA PHE A 175 10.31 8.06 8.48
C PHE A 175 10.40 9.22 9.47
N GLN A 176 9.38 10.08 9.45
CA GLN A 176 9.39 11.36 10.16
C GLN A 176 8.29 11.46 11.21
N GLU A 177 7.37 10.51 11.23
CA GLU A 177 6.28 10.44 12.19
C GLU A 177 6.29 9.08 12.87
N SER A 178 6.50 9.10 14.18
CA SER A 178 6.44 7.92 15.04
C SER A 178 5.01 7.41 15.18
N GLN A 179 4.86 6.17 15.67
CA GLN A 179 3.56 5.65 16.12
C GLN A 179 2.83 6.63 17.07
N SER A 180 3.53 7.22 18.05
CA SER A 180 2.92 8.18 18.98
C SER A 180 2.38 9.44 18.30
N THR A 181 3.00 9.88 17.20
CA THR A 181 2.51 11.00 16.38
C THR A 181 1.20 10.63 15.68
N ILE A 182 1.13 9.41 15.16
CA ILE A 182 -0.05 8.86 14.49
C ILE A 182 -1.19 8.70 15.50
N GLU A 183 -0.94 8.09 16.65
CA GLU A 183 -1.91 7.93 17.73
C GLU A 183 -2.48 9.28 18.18
N SER A 184 -1.62 10.28 18.36
CA SER A 184 -2.03 11.64 18.73
C SER A 184 -2.93 12.28 17.66
N ALA A 185 -2.66 12.05 16.38
CA ALA A 185 -3.52 12.56 15.30
C ALA A 185 -4.89 11.89 15.29
N PHE A 186 -4.94 10.56 15.40
CA PHE A 186 -6.19 9.81 15.44
C PHE A 186 -6.99 10.05 16.74
N ALA A 187 -6.33 10.35 17.86
CA ALA A 187 -7.00 10.73 19.10
C ALA A 187 -7.78 12.05 18.99
N ARG A 188 -7.36 12.95 18.09
CA ARG A 188 -8.06 14.22 17.79
C ARG A 188 -9.14 14.09 16.70
N ALA A 189 -9.20 12.95 16.02
CA ALA A 189 -10.21 12.68 15.00
C ALA A 189 -11.58 12.35 15.63
N SER A 190 -12.62 12.24 14.79
CA SER A 190 -13.93 11.79 15.24
C SER A 190 -13.85 10.37 15.83
N GLY A 191 -14.74 10.06 16.78
CA GLY A 191 -14.79 8.73 17.39
C GLY A 191 -14.96 7.60 16.37
N GLU A 192 -15.67 7.88 15.27
CA GLU A 192 -15.89 6.94 14.18
C GLU A 192 -14.59 6.65 13.39
N VAL A 193 -13.77 7.66 13.11
CA VAL A 193 -12.46 7.48 12.45
C VAL A 193 -11.49 6.74 13.36
N ARG A 194 -11.45 7.13 14.64
CA ARG A 194 -10.60 6.48 15.64
C ARG A 194 -10.94 4.99 15.80
N ALA A 195 -12.22 4.64 15.79
CA ALA A 195 -12.68 3.25 15.94
C ALA A 195 -12.29 2.34 14.76
N ARG A 196 -11.95 2.91 13.60
CA ARG A 196 -11.52 2.16 12.41
C ARG A 196 -10.04 1.77 12.46
N LEU A 197 -9.22 2.46 13.25
CA LEU A 197 -7.78 2.22 13.29
C LEU A 197 -7.46 0.96 14.12
N ARG A 198 -6.64 0.07 13.57
CA ARG A 198 -6.12 -1.11 14.29
C ARG A 198 -4.62 -1.24 14.09
N TRP A 199 -3.89 -1.22 15.19
CA TRP A 199 -2.47 -1.55 15.23
C TRP A 199 -2.26 -3.05 15.15
N VAL A 200 -1.22 -3.46 14.43
CA VAL A 200 -0.83 -4.88 14.29
C VAL A 200 0.65 -4.98 14.69
N PRO A 201 0.98 -5.70 15.78
CA PRO A 201 2.38 -5.86 16.17
C PRO A 201 3.19 -6.59 15.09
N LEU A 202 4.46 -6.23 14.97
CA LEU A 202 5.38 -6.91 14.04
C LEU A 202 5.38 -8.43 14.28
N GLY A 203 5.31 -9.19 13.18
CA GLY A 203 5.27 -10.66 13.21
C GLY A 203 3.92 -11.26 13.63
N SER A 204 2.90 -10.46 13.95
CA SER A 204 1.58 -10.96 14.35
C SER A 204 0.62 -11.08 13.17
N ALA A 205 -0.18 -12.15 13.16
CA ALA A 205 -1.29 -12.30 12.23
C ALA A 205 -2.55 -11.59 12.75
N VAL A 206 -3.33 -10.99 11.85
CA VAL A 206 -4.61 -10.35 12.18
C VAL A 206 -5.71 -10.85 11.25
N GLY A 207 -6.85 -11.24 11.84
CA GLY A 207 -8.06 -11.51 11.07
C GLY A 207 -8.64 -10.22 10.52
N ILE A 208 -8.86 -10.17 9.22
CA ILE A 208 -9.48 -9.02 8.53
C ILE A 208 -10.96 -9.31 8.30
N PRO A 209 -11.86 -8.38 8.66
CA PRO A 209 -13.28 -8.49 8.38
C PRO A 209 -13.48 -8.32 6.87
N THR A 210 -13.46 -9.46 6.19
CA THR A 210 -13.64 -9.60 4.75
C THR A 210 -14.63 -10.70 4.47
#